data_AF-A0A426CFJ9-F1
#
_entry.id   AF-A0A426CFJ9-F1
#
_cell.length_a   1.000
_cell.length_b   1.000
_cell.length_c   1.000
_cell.angle_alpha   90.00
_cell.angle_beta   90.00
_cell.angle_gamma   90.00
#
_symmetry.space_group_name_H-M   'P 1'
#
loop_
_entity.id
_entity.type
_entity.pdbx_description
1 polymer ?
#
loop_
_entity_poly.entity_id
_entity_poly.type
_entity_poly.pdbx_seq_one_letter_code
_entity_poly.pdbx_strand_id
1 'polypeptide(L)' 'MPVLSFKVTPEQAREVRRSAKLQRMTVSDYLRRATFPPSAKKRLPKDDIRPGRVVIATPPLTKEIIDSALYD' A
#
# COMPACT_ATOMS: atom_id res chain seq x y z
N MET A 1 -23.61 -9.01 16.29
CA MET A 1 -22.36 -9.22 15.52
C MET A 1 -22.53 -10.46 14.66
N PRO A 2 -22.35 -10.40 13.33
CA PRO A 2 -22.43 -11.59 12.48
C PRO A 2 -21.24 -12.52 12.77
N VAL A 3 -21.52 -13.81 12.90
CA VAL A 3 -20.50 -14.86 13.06
C VAL A 3 -20.39 -15.57 11.71
N LEU A 4 -19.18 -15.60 11.14
CA LEU A 4 -18.90 -16.29 9.90
C LEU A 4 -18.35 -17.69 10.19
N SER A 5 -19.02 -18.72 9.66
CA SER A 5 -18.56 -20.11 9.70
C SER A 5 -18.28 -20.60 8.29
N PHE A 6 -17.15 -21.28 8.09
CA PHE A 6 -16.75 -21.84 6.80
C PHE A 6 -16.22 -23.27 6.97
N LYS A 7 -16.33 -24.06 5.91
CA LYS A 7 -15.78 -25.43 5.88
C LYS A 7 -14.32 -25.37 5.43
N VAL A 8 -13.46 -26.10 6.11
CA VAL A 8 -12.01 -26.16 5.85
C VAL A 8 -11.56 -27.60 6.03
N THR A 9 -10.62 -28.05 5.22
CA THR A 9 -9.98 -29.35 5.44
C THR A 9 -9.09 -29.29 6.70
N PRO A 10 -8.84 -30.43 7.36
CA PRO A 10 -7.98 -30.46 8.54
C PRO A 10 -6.55 -29.97 8.26
N GLU A 11 -6.06 -30.16 7.04
CA GLU A 11 -4.75 -29.67 6.59
C GLU A 11 -4.71 -28.14 6.53
N GLN A 12 -5.70 -27.53 5.89
CA GLN A 12 -5.84 -26.06 5.83
C GLN A 12 -5.99 -25.46 7.23
N ALA A 13 -6.77 -26.10 8.11
CA ALA A 13 -6.92 -25.62 9.49
C ALA A 13 -5.59 -25.62 10.27
N ARG A 14 -4.73 -26.63 10.04
CA ARG A 14 -3.38 -26.65 10.65
C ARG A 14 -2.50 -25.52 10.12
N GLU A 15 -2.54 -25.27 8.81
CA GLU A 15 -1.77 -24.20 8.18
C GLU A 15 -2.17 -22.82 8.71
N VAL A 16 -3.47 -22.53 8.78
CA VAL A 16 -4.00 -21.25 9.31
C VAL A 16 -3.62 -21.06 10.79
N ARG A 17 -3.68 -22.12 11.61
CA ARG A 17 -3.24 -22.03 13.01
C ARG A 17 -1.75 -21.75 13.12
N ARG A 18 -0.93 -22.36 12.26
CA ARG A 18 0.52 -22.14 12.23
C ARG A 18 0.83 -20.69 11.84
N SER A 19 0.21 -20.16 10.80
CA SER A 19 0.43 -18.77 10.35
C SER A 19 -0.04 -17.75 11.40
N ALA A 20 -1.20 -17.96 12.01
CA ALA A 20 -1.69 -17.10 13.09
C ALA A 20 -0.73 -17.10 14.30
N LYS A 21 -0.18 -18.27 14.67
CA LYS A 21 0.80 -18.40 15.76
C LYS A 21 2.11 -17.66 15.44
N LEU A 22 2.60 -17.76 14.20
CA LEU A 22 3.82 -17.06 13.77
C LEU A 22 3.68 -15.54 13.90
N GLN A 23 2.49 -15.00 13.61
CA GLN A 23 2.22 -13.58 13.72
C GLN A 23 1.69 -13.15 15.10
N ARG A 24 1.72 -14.05 16.10
CA ARG A 24 1.28 -13.82 17.49
C ARG A 24 -0.15 -13.25 17.60
N MET A 25 -1.08 -13.76 16.79
CA MET A 25 -2.48 -13.32 16.80
C MET A 25 -3.46 -14.48 16.86
N THR A 26 -4.72 -14.18 17.16
CA THR A 26 -5.79 -15.18 17.14
C THR A 26 -6.12 -15.60 15.71
N VAL A 27 -6.67 -16.82 15.54
CA VAL A 27 -7.09 -17.33 14.22
C VAL A 27 -8.13 -16.42 13.58
N SER A 28 -9.08 -15.92 14.37
CA SER A 28 -10.13 -15.01 13.89
C SER A 28 -9.56 -13.66 13.44
N ASP A 29 -8.60 -13.09 14.18
CA ASP A 29 -7.95 -11.84 13.77
C ASP A 29 -7.08 -12.01 12.53
N TYR A 30 -6.38 -13.13 12.44
CA TYR A 30 -5.59 -13.48 11.26
C TYR A 30 -6.47 -13.53 10.00
N LEU A 31 -7.60 -14.24 10.07
CA LEU A 31 -8.53 -14.35 8.95
C LEU A 31 -9.14 -13.00 8.58
N ARG A 32 -9.49 -12.16 9.57
CA ARG A 32 -10.00 -10.81 9.32
C ARG A 32 -8.98 -9.94 8.58
N ARG A 33 -7.71 -9.98 8.99
CA ARG A 33 -6.63 -9.21 8.34
C ARG A 33 -6.26 -9.74 6.96
N ALA A 34 -6.32 -11.06 6.78
CA ALA A 34 -6.03 -11.70 5.50
C ALA A 34 -7.13 -11.40 4.46
N THR A 35 -8.40 -11.37 4.88
CA THR A 35 -9.54 -11.07 4.00
C THR A 35 -9.70 -9.59 3.69
N PHE A 36 -9.42 -8.73 4.68
CA PHE A 36 -9.43 -7.27 4.51
C PHE A 36 -8.03 -6.72 4.75
N PRO A 37 -7.12 -6.82 3.76
CA PRO A 37 -5.80 -6.21 3.88
C PRO A 37 -5.99 -4.71 4.15
N PRO A 38 -5.23 -4.12 5.09
CA PRO A 38 -5.35 -2.70 5.37
C PRO A 38 -5.12 -1.94 4.07
N SER A 39 -6.06 -1.07 3.69
CA SER A 39 -5.91 -0.21 2.51
C SER A 39 -4.53 0.44 2.59
N ALA A 40 -3.67 0.19 1.61
CA ALA A 40 -2.33 0.75 1.58
C ALA A 40 -2.48 2.26 1.80
N LYS A 41 -2.05 2.75 2.97
CA LYS A 41 -2.09 4.18 3.26
C LYS A 41 -1.18 4.82 2.22
N LYS A 42 -1.76 5.43 1.18
CA LYS A 42 -1.03 6.33 0.29
C LYS A 42 -0.44 7.38 1.22
N ARG A 43 0.85 7.24 1.53
CA ARG A 43 1.60 8.32 2.16
C ARG A 43 1.52 9.44 1.13
N LEU A 44 0.78 10.49 1.44
CA LEU A 44 0.90 11.71 0.66
C LEU A 44 2.40 12.05 0.64
N PRO A 45 2.97 12.41 -0.51
CA PRO A 45 4.34 12.91 -0.53
C PRO A 45 4.39 14.04 0.49
N LYS A 46 5.24 13.87 1.50
CA LYS A 46 5.51 14.94 2.45
C LYS A 46 6.31 15.94 1.63
N ASP A 47 5.66 17.00 1.17
CA ASP A 47 6.37 18.09 0.54
C ASP A 47 7.44 18.55 1.53
N ASP A 48 8.71 18.38 1.16
CA ASP A 48 9.87 18.79 1.96
C ASP A 48 10.01 20.32 1.83
N ILE A 49 9.01 21.04 2.36
CA ILE A 49 8.92 22.50 2.37
C ILE A 49 9.88 22.99 3.46
N ARG A 50 11.14 23.15 3.09
CA ARG A 50 12.15 23.80 3.93
C ARG A 50 12.03 25.32 3.73
N PRO A 51 12.00 26.13 4.81
CA PRO A 51 12.00 27.58 4.68
C PRO A 51 13.25 28.02 3.89
N GLY A 52 13.05 28.81 2.83
CA GLY A 52 14.12 29.27 1.92
C GLY A 52 14.29 28.45 0.63
N ARG A 53 13.59 27.32 0.46
CA ARG A 53 13.59 26.56 -0.80
C ARG A 53 12.47 27.07 -1.71
N VAL A 54 12.81 27.87 -2.70
CA VAL A 54 11.88 28.26 -3.77
C VAL A 54 11.72 27.08 -4.71
N VAL A 55 10.55 26.41 -4.66
CA VAL A 55 10.19 25.39 -5.65
C VAL A 55 9.55 26.11 -6.83
N ILE A 56 10.34 26.38 -7.86
CA ILE A 56 9.81 26.83 -9.15
C ILE A 56 9.23 25.58 -9.81
N ALA A 57 7.91 25.51 -9.91
CA ALA A 57 7.24 24.47 -10.67
C ALA A 57 7.51 24.73 -12.16
N THR A 58 8.66 24.29 -12.66
CA THR A 58 8.90 24.21 -14.09
C THR A 58 7.98 23.14 -14.66
N PRO A 59 7.21 23.43 -15.72
CA PRO A 59 6.49 22.39 -16.43
C PRO A 59 7.49 21.31 -16.86
N PRO A 60 7.11 20.02 -16.83
CA PRO A 60 8.00 18.96 -17.29
C PRO A 60 8.42 19.28 -18.73
N LEU A 61 9.72 19.45 -18.95
CA LEU A 61 10.28 19.67 -20.28
C LEU A 61 9.97 18.44 -21.13
N THR A 62 8.99 18.57 -22.03
CA THR A 62 8.73 17.58 -23.07
C THR A 62 9.74 17.77 -24.20
N LYS A 63 10.08 16.67 -24.90
CA LYS A 63 11.04 16.71 -26.01
C LYS A 63 10.65 17.73 -27.08
N GLU A 64 9.35 17.85 -27.32
CA GLU A 64 8.75 18.81 -28.25
C GLU A 64 9.14 20.27 -27.96
N ILE A 65 9.23 20.66 -26.68
CA ILE A 65 9.60 22.03 -26.27
C ILE A 65 11.10 22.27 -26.48
N ILE A 66 11.93 21.24 -26.28
CA ILE A 66 13.38 21.31 -26.48
C ILE A 66 13.69 21.44 -27.96
N ASP A 67 13.03 20.63 -28.79
CA ASP A 67 13.23 20.63 -30.24
C ASP A 67 12.78 21.95 -30.86
N SER A 68 11.68 22.56 -30.39
CA SER A 68 11.25 23.88 -30.86
C SER A 68 12.21 25.01 -30.50
N ALA A 69 12.92 24.91 -29.37
CA ALA A 69 13.83 25.95 -28.91
C ALA A 69 15.25 25.84 -29.53
N LEU A 70 15.59 24.70 -30.13
CA LEU A 70 16.91 24.46 -30.72
C LEU A 70 17.01 24.82 -32.21
N TYR A 71 15.86 24.95 -32.89
CA TYR A 71 15.76 25.16 -34.34
C TYR A 71 15.09 26.50 -34.71
N ASP A 72 15.13 27.49 -33.81
CA ASP A 72 14.83 28.90 -34.09
C ASP A 72 16.09 29.66 -34.53
#